data_AF-A0A6G7GVF2-F1
#
_entry.id   AF-A0A6G7GVF2-F1
#
_cell.length_a   1.000
_cell.length_b   1.000
_cell.length_c   1.000
_cell.angle_alpha   90.00
_cell.angle_beta   90.00
_cell.angle_gamma   90.00
#
_symmetry.space_group_name_H-M   'P 1'
#
loop_
_entity.id
_entity.type
_entity.pdbx_description
1 polymer ?
#
loop_
_entity_poly.entity_id
_entity_poly.type
_entity_poly.pdbx_seq_one_letter_code
_entity_poly.pdbx_strand_id
1 'polypeptide(L)'
;MVVICTMVDMHIVENKSKSGKKIYRSTLLRESYREDGKVKKRTIANLSNCTPLEIEAIRLALAHKDDLCALGALSESVKLHEGLSMGAAWSVYQVAKELGIEEALGKDFEGKLALWQVMARVIGQGSRLSAVRLAQIHAAGDVLDMKRGFDENNLYDNLSWLSENQAKIERKLFELRRGGNKPKLFLYDVTSSYLEGKSNHFGEYGYNRDGKKRKKQIVIGMLCDEFGEPVSTEVFRGNTQDPKTFESQVKKVLERFGCKDVTIVGDRGMIKTVQIESLPEGFHYITAITKPQIESLINKGILQLGLFEEKLCEIKDDEVRYILRRNPVRAEEMSKTRVSKLQSIEKYSQTNMILEIWR
;
A
#
# COMPACT_ATOMS: atom_id res chain seq x y z
N MET A 1 21.21 -69.16 40.57
CA MET A 1 22.26 -68.32 39.96
C MET A 1 22.04 -66.90 40.44
N VAL A 2 22.80 -66.44 41.43
CA VAL A 2 22.63 -65.10 42.02
C VAL A 2 23.32 -64.10 41.09
N VAL A 3 22.54 -63.27 40.39
CA VAL A 3 23.09 -62.15 39.61
C VAL A 3 23.54 -61.09 40.62
N ILE A 4 24.84 -61.05 40.91
CA ILE A 4 25.43 -59.95 41.68
C ILE A 4 25.49 -58.76 40.73
N CYS A 5 24.51 -57.87 40.84
CA CYS A 5 24.51 -56.60 40.12
C CYS A 5 25.61 -55.72 40.71
N THR A 6 26.80 -55.72 40.11
CA THR A 6 27.87 -54.79 40.45
C THR A 6 27.48 -53.42 39.91
N MET A 7 26.92 -52.54 40.73
CA MET A 7 26.83 -51.12 40.40
C MET A 7 28.24 -50.55 40.35
N VAL A 8 28.67 -50.19 39.14
CA VAL A 8 29.95 -49.53 38.86
C VAL A 8 29.66 -48.05 38.66
N ASP A 9 30.29 -47.19 39.46
CA ASP A 9 30.05 -45.75 39.41
C ASP A 9 31.34 -44.94 39.22
N MET A 10 31.43 -44.27 38.08
CA MET A 10 32.56 -43.42 37.70
C MET A 10 32.34 -41.98 38.15
N HIS A 11 33.33 -41.39 38.79
CA HIS A 11 33.27 -40.03 39.32
C HIS A 11 34.63 -39.34 39.29
N ILE A 12 34.64 -38.01 39.22
CA ILE A 12 35.85 -37.20 39.31
C ILE A 12 36.12 -36.85 40.77
N VAL A 13 37.37 -37.00 41.20
CA VAL A 13 37.83 -36.62 42.56
C VAL A 13 39.00 -35.64 42.45
N GLU A 14 38.92 -34.54 43.19
CA GLU A 14 40.03 -33.63 43.40
C GLU A 14 40.72 -33.93 44.73
N ASN A 15 42.00 -34.27 44.67
CA ASN A 15 42.83 -34.45 45.86
C ASN A 15 43.73 -33.23 46.06
N LYS A 16 43.97 -32.90 47.33
CA LYS A 16 44.96 -31.92 47.73
C LYS A 16 45.99 -32.64 48.59
N SER A 17 47.24 -32.63 48.18
CA SER A 17 48.36 -33.14 48.99
C SER A 17 49.35 -32.02 49.29
N LYS A 18 49.93 -32.04 50.48
CA LYS A 18 50.92 -31.05 50.92
C LYS A 18 52.26 -31.74 51.09
N SER A 19 53.28 -31.23 50.42
CA SER A 19 54.67 -31.65 50.63
C SER A 19 55.51 -30.40 50.90
N GLY A 20 56.00 -30.29 52.14
CA GLY A 20 56.65 -29.07 52.63
C GLY A 20 55.73 -27.84 52.60
N LYS A 21 56.18 -26.76 51.96
CA LYS A 21 55.41 -25.51 51.79
C LYS A 21 54.53 -25.46 50.53
N LYS A 22 54.60 -26.47 49.64
CA LYS A 22 53.83 -26.50 48.38
C LYS A 22 52.58 -27.38 48.51
N ILE A 23 51.47 -26.92 47.91
CA ILE A 23 50.21 -27.65 47.81
C ILE A 23 50.07 -28.15 46.37
N TYR A 24 49.93 -29.46 46.21
CA TYR A 24 49.68 -30.11 44.93
C TYR A 24 48.20 -30.44 44.83
N ARG A 25 47.59 -30.16 43.68
CA ARG A 25 46.23 -30.55 43.35
C ARG A 25 46.27 -31.60 42.25
N SER A 26 45.51 -32.67 42.40
CA SER A 26 45.33 -33.65 41.34
C SER A 26 43.85 -33.95 41.14
N THR A 27 43.45 -33.99 39.87
CA THR A 27 42.09 -34.34 39.45
C THR A 27 42.15 -35.73 38.84
N LEU A 28 41.41 -36.69 39.40
CA LEU A 28 41.45 -38.10 38.98
C LEU A 28 40.04 -38.57 38.60
N LEU A 29 39.95 -39.34 37.52
CA LEU A 29 38.76 -40.15 37.22
C LEU A 29 38.87 -41.47 37.98
N ARG A 30 37.87 -41.77 38.80
CA ARG A 30 37.83 -42.97 39.63
C ARG A 30 36.57 -43.76 39.38
N GLU A 31 36.70 -45.06 39.52
CA GLU A 31 35.59 -46.00 39.45
C GLU A 31 35.43 -46.67 40.83
N SER A 32 34.21 -46.67 41.34
CA SER A 32 33.81 -47.44 42.52
C SER A 32 33.29 -48.80 42.08
N TYR A 33 33.83 -49.88 42.65
CA TYR A 33 33.42 -51.26 42.37
C TYR A 33 33.30 -52.05 43.68
N ARG A 34 32.62 -53.21 43.66
CA ARG A 34 32.49 -54.09 44.84
C ARG A 34 33.33 -55.34 44.67
N GLU A 35 34.08 -55.68 45.71
CA GLU A 35 34.88 -56.90 45.82
C GLU A 35 34.72 -57.44 47.25
N ASP A 36 34.35 -58.71 47.40
CA ASP A 36 34.05 -59.35 48.69
C ASP A 36 33.06 -58.57 49.57
N GLY A 37 32.02 -58.00 48.95
CA GLY A 37 30.99 -57.21 49.63
C GLY A 37 31.42 -55.81 50.09
N LYS A 38 32.69 -55.42 49.88
CA LYS A 38 33.23 -54.09 50.23
C LYS A 38 33.36 -53.21 48.99
N VAL A 39 33.03 -51.93 49.14
CA VAL A 39 33.26 -50.93 48.07
C VAL A 39 34.73 -50.56 48.04
N LYS A 40 35.38 -50.78 46.89
CA LYS A 40 36.75 -50.36 46.60
C LYS A 40 36.73 -49.30 45.50
N LYS A 41 37.79 -48.50 45.43
CA LYS A 41 37.97 -47.45 44.41
C LYS A 41 39.27 -47.71 43.66
N ARG A 42 39.22 -47.68 42.32
CA ARG A 42 40.41 -47.68 41.47
C ARG A 42 40.50 -46.39 40.66
N THR A 43 41.73 -45.92 40.43
CA THR A 43 41.98 -44.78 39.56
C THR A 43 42.01 -45.27 38.12
N ILE A 44 41.17 -44.69 37.27
CA ILE A 44 41.09 -45.01 35.83
C ILE A 44 42.02 -44.11 35.04
N ALA A 45 42.01 -42.80 35.34
CA ALA A 45 42.84 -41.82 34.65
C ALA A 45 43.22 -40.63 35.55
N ASN A 46 44.34 -40.00 35.22
CA ASN A 46 44.75 -38.72 35.81
C ASN A 46 44.40 -37.57 34.86
N LEU A 47 43.47 -36.71 35.29
CA LEU A 47 42.94 -35.58 34.52
C LEU A 47 43.57 -34.25 34.95
N SER A 48 44.67 -34.26 35.70
CA SER A 48 45.28 -33.03 36.24
C SER A 48 45.85 -32.09 35.15
N ASN A 49 46.07 -32.61 33.94
CA ASN A 49 46.53 -31.83 32.78
C ASN A 49 45.37 -31.27 31.93
N CYS A 50 44.12 -31.67 32.21
CA CYS A 50 42.96 -31.14 31.54
C CYS A 50 42.66 -29.71 32.02
N THR A 51 42.12 -28.90 31.14
CA THR A 51 41.61 -27.56 31.46
C THR A 51 40.39 -27.65 32.39
N PRO A 52 40.07 -26.59 33.15
CA PRO A 52 38.86 -26.56 33.98
C PRO A 52 37.57 -26.84 33.20
N LEU A 53 37.49 -26.36 31.95
CA LEU A 53 36.33 -26.60 31.08
C LEU A 53 36.18 -28.07 30.69
N GLU A 54 37.28 -28.74 30.35
CA GLU A 54 37.26 -30.17 30.04
C GLU A 54 36.87 -31.01 31.26
N ILE A 55 37.35 -30.65 32.46
CA ILE A 55 36.98 -31.33 33.71
C ILE A 55 35.49 -31.18 33.98
N GLU A 56 34.93 -29.98 33.79
CA GLU A 56 33.51 -29.73 34.03
C GLU A 56 32.61 -30.42 33.00
N ALA A 57 33.03 -30.48 31.73
CA ALA A 57 32.32 -31.23 30.69
C ALA A 57 32.25 -32.73 31.03
N ILE A 58 33.34 -33.32 31.52
CA ILE A 58 33.37 -34.73 31.95
C ILE A 58 32.49 -34.92 33.20
N ARG A 59 32.47 -33.98 34.15
CA ARG A 59 31.55 -34.04 35.31
C ARG A 59 30.09 -34.05 34.88
N LEU A 60 29.72 -33.15 33.97
CA LEU A 60 28.37 -33.04 33.44
C LEU A 60 27.95 -34.33 32.73
N ALA A 61 28.83 -34.89 31.90
CA ALA A 61 28.57 -36.16 31.21
C ALA A 61 28.38 -37.34 32.19
N LEU A 62 29.17 -37.40 33.27
CA LEU A 62 29.03 -38.45 34.29
C LEU A 62 27.77 -38.28 35.15
N ALA A 63 27.36 -37.04 35.44
CA ALA A 63 26.16 -36.74 36.22
C ALA A 63 24.87 -37.08 35.46
N HIS A 64 24.88 -36.94 34.13
CA HIS A 64 23.74 -37.21 33.25
C HIS A 64 23.94 -38.47 32.37
N LYS A 65 24.80 -39.41 32.81
CA LYS A 65 25.16 -40.62 32.04
C LYS A 65 23.97 -41.51 31.67
N ASP A 66 22.90 -41.45 32.45
CA ASP A 66 21.66 -42.23 32.24
C ASP A 66 20.62 -41.46 31.39
N ASP A 67 20.86 -40.19 31.06
CA ASP A 67 20.02 -39.32 30.23
C ASP A 67 20.88 -38.50 29.26
N LEU A 68 21.59 -39.20 28.37
CA LEU A 68 22.42 -38.60 27.32
C LEU A 68 21.59 -37.79 26.30
N CYS A 69 20.28 -38.06 26.19
CA CYS A 69 19.38 -37.32 25.32
C CYS A 69 19.23 -35.85 25.75
N ALA A 70 19.19 -35.58 27.07
CA ALA A 70 19.14 -34.21 27.60
C ALA A 70 20.38 -33.37 27.24
N LEU A 71 21.57 -33.99 27.15
CA LEU A 71 22.81 -33.32 26.75
C LEU A 71 22.88 -33.07 25.23
N GLY A 72 22.35 -33.99 24.42
CA GLY A 72 22.22 -33.82 22.97
C GLY A 72 21.20 -32.74 22.58
N ALA A 73 20.11 -32.60 23.33
CA ALA A 73 19.04 -31.64 23.07
C ALA A 73 19.48 -30.16 23.20
N LEU A 74 20.52 -29.86 23.98
CA LEU A 74 21.12 -28.52 24.05
C LEU A 74 21.88 -28.13 22.76
N SER A 75 22.30 -29.12 21.97
CA SER A 75 23.03 -28.93 20.71
C SER A 75 22.14 -28.88 19.46
N GLU A 76 20.88 -29.32 19.58
CA GLU A 76 19.86 -28.97 18.59
C GLU A 76 19.50 -27.50 18.81
N SER A 77 20.26 -26.63 18.14
CA SER A 77 20.06 -25.19 18.04
C SER A 77 18.59 -24.81 18.19
N VAL A 78 18.20 -24.23 19.34
CA VAL A 78 16.87 -23.63 19.50
C VAL A 78 16.76 -22.53 18.45
N LYS A 79 16.07 -22.80 17.34
CA LYS A 79 15.80 -21.81 16.31
C LYS A 79 14.60 -21.01 16.74
N LEU A 80 14.85 -19.81 17.26
CA LEU A 80 13.81 -18.81 17.42
C LEU A 80 13.36 -18.37 16.04
N HIS A 81 12.09 -18.63 15.71
CA HIS A 81 11.44 -18.12 14.52
C HIS A 81 10.49 -17.00 14.94
N GLU A 82 10.60 -15.84 14.27
CA GLU A 82 9.61 -14.80 14.39
C GLU A 82 8.30 -15.29 13.74
N GLY A 83 7.18 -15.09 14.44
CA GLY A 83 5.86 -15.40 13.91
C GLY A 83 5.42 -14.40 12.84
N LEU A 84 4.23 -14.63 12.28
CA LEU A 84 3.66 -13.70 11.29
C LEU A 84 3.38 -12.33 11.92
N SER A 85 3.70 -11.27 11.19
CA SER A 85 3.40 -9.89 11.60
C SER A 85 1.90 -9.61 11.48
N MET A 86 1.22 -9.42 12.60
CA MET A 86 -0.22 -9.17 12.63
C MET A 86 -0.59 -7.68 12.58
N GLY A 87 0.24 -6.80 13.16
CA GLY A 87 -0.14 -5.41 13.43
C GLY A 87 -0.61 -4.64 12.19
N ALA A 88 0.18 -4.68 11.11
CA ALA A 88 -0.15 -3.97 9.88
C ALA A 88 -1.40 -4.55 9.19
N ALA A 89 -1.48 -5.87 9.06
CA ALA A 89 -2.62 -6.55 8.44
C ALA A 89 -3.92 -6.29 9.22
N TRP A 90 -3.89 -6.41 10.55
CA TRP A 90 -5.06 -6.16 11.39
C TRP A 90 -5.51 -4.70 11.33
N SER A 91 -4.57 -3.75 11.43
CA SER A 91 -4.90 -2.31 11.42
C SER A 91 -5.56 -1.90 10.11
N VAL A 92 -5.00 -2.31 8.97
CA VAL A 92 -5.56 -1.98 7.65
C VAL A 92 -6.90 -2.69 7.44
N TYR A 93 -7.06 -3.92 7.93
CA TYR A 93 -8.34 -4.63 7.87
C TYR A 93 -9.44 -3.90 8.65
N GLN A 94 -9.16 -3.40 9.87
CA GLN A 94 -10.14 -2.64 10.65
C GLN A 94 -10.57 -1.37 9.91
N VAL A 95 -9.63 -0.62 9.34
CA VAL A 95 -9.95 0.57 8.53
C VAL A 95 -10.80 0.18 7.31
N ALA A 96 -10.46 -0.91 6.61
CA ALA A 96 -11.24 -1.37 5.47
C ALA A 96 -12.67 -1.76 5.85
N LYS A 97 -12.86 -2.33 7.05
CA LYS A 97 -14.19 -2.66 7.59
C LYS A 97 -14.99 -1.41 7.96
N GLU A 98 -14.37 -0.44 8.63
CA GLU A 98 -14.98 0.86 8.96
C GLU A 98 -15.42 1.61 7.70
N LEU A 99 -14.63 1.54 6.63
CA LEU A 99 -14.94 2.14 5.32
C LEU A 99 -15.96 1.33 4.48
N GLY A 100 -16.46 0.20 5.00
CA GLY A 100 -17.43 -0.68 4.32
C GLY A 100 -16.87 -1.51 3.17
N ILE A 101 -15.53 -1.56 3.00
CA ILE A 101 -14.87 -2.24 1.87
C ILE A 101 -15.03 -3.76 1.98
N GLU A 102 -14.83 -4.34 3.18
CA GLU A 102 -15.04 -5.78 3.41
C GLU A 102 -16.46 -6.20 3.03
N GLU A 103 -17.45 -5.42 3.48
CA GLU A 103 -18.84 -5.74 3.22
C GLU A 103 -19.20 -5.61 1.73
N ALA A 104 -18.67 -4.59 1.06
CA ALA A 104 -18.90 -4.39 -0.37
C ALA A 104 -18.27 -5.47 -1.25
N LEU A 105 -17.07 -5.94 -0.89
CA LEU A 105 -16.37 -7.03 -1.59
C LEU A 105 -16.99 -8.39 -1.30
N GLY A 106 -17.50 -8.60 -0.08
CA GLY A 106 -18.05 -9.88 0.36
C GLY A 106 -17.03 -10.73 1.11
N LYS A 107 -17.54 -11.80 1.74
CA LYS A 107 -16.78 -12.71 2.62
C LYS A 107 -16.46 -14.06 1.98
N ASP A 108 -16.79 -14.23 0.71
CA ASP A 108 -16.37 -15.40 -0.06
C ASP A 108 -14.87 -15.32 -0.39
N PHE A 109 -14.35 -16.36 -1.03
CA PHE A 109 -12.93 -16.42 -1.33
C PHE A 109 -12.46 -15.28 -2.24
N GLU A 110 -13.25 -14.91 -3.25
CA GLU A 110 -12.93 -13.83 -4.19
C GLU A 110 -12.97 -12.45 -3.52
N GLY A 111 -13.96 -12.19 -2.66
CA GLY A 111 -14.02 -10.96 -1.87
C GLY A 111 -12.85 -10.83 -0.89
N LYS A 112 -12.44 -11.94 -0.26
CA LYS A 112 -11.26 -12.00 0.62
C LYS A 112 -9.96 -11.76 -0.15
N LEU A 113 -9.79 -12.33 -1.34
CA LEU A 113 -8.64 -12.06 -2.21
C LEU A 113 -8.60 -10.59 -2.63
N ALA A 114 -9.73 -10.03 -3.05
CA ALA A 114 -9.83 -8.62 -3.42
C ALA A 114 -9.46 -7.70 -2.25
N LEU A 115 -9.95 -8.00 -1.05
CA LEU A 115 -9.63 -7.25 0.16
C LEU A 115 -8.14 -7.35 0.48
N TRP A 116 -7.54 -8.54 0.38
CA TRP A 116 -6.10 -8.70 0.53
C TRP A 116 -5.32 -7.86 -0.49
N GLN A 117 -5.74 -7.79 -1.75
CA GLN A 117 -5.06 -6.97 -2.76
C GLN A 117 -5.07 -5.48 -2.39
N VAL A 118 -6.18 -4.97 -1.84
CA VAL A 118 -6.27 -3.60 -1.32
C VAL A 118 -5.33 -3.42 -0.13
N MET A 119 -5.39 -4.31 0.85
CA MET A 119 -4.55 -4.24 2.05
C MET A 119 -3.06 -4.30 1.71
N ALA A 120 -2.65 -5.21 0.82
CA ALA A 120 -1.27 -5.36 0.38
C ALA A 120 -0.72 -4.09 -0.27
N ARG A 121 -1.55 -3.33 -1.01
CA ARG A 121 -1.14 -2.04 -1.58
C ARG A 121 -0.84 -0.99 -0.51
N VAL A 122 -1.58 -1.01 0.60
CA VAL A 122 -1.37 -0.09 1.72
C VAL A 122 -0.15 -0.50 2.56
N ILE A 123 0.01 -1.79 2.82
CA ILE A 123 1.09 -2.32 3.67
C ILE A 123 2.45 -2.26 2.95
N GLY A 124 2.49 -2.69 1.69
CA GLY A 124 3.72 -2.82 0.92
C GLY A 124 3.44 -2.87 -0.57
N GLN A 125 3.35 -1.69 -1.19
CA GLN A 125 3.04 -1.56 -2.61
C GLN A 125 4.00 -2.36 -3.48
N GLY A 126 3.46 -3.32 -4.25
CA GLY A 126 4.24 -4.19 -5.13
C GLY A 126 3.41 -4.88 -6.21
N SER A 127 3.99 -5.92 -6.81
CA SER A 127 3.31 -6.81 -7.77
C SER A 127 2.35 -7.78 -7.07
N ARG A 128 1.56 -8.56 -7.84
CA ARG A 128 0.72 -9.63 -7.27
C ARG A 128 1.57 -10.71 -6.59
N LEU A 129 2.71 -11.07 -7.20
CA LEU A 129 3.68 -11.96 -6.56
C LEU A 129 4.21 -11.37 -5.24
N SER A 130 4.45 -10.05 -5.18
CA SER A 130 4.81 -9.37 -3.94
C SER A 130 3.71 -9.45 -2.90
N ALA A 131 2.44 -9.33 -3.28
CA ALA A 131 1.31 -9.46 -2.37
C ALA A 131 1.15 -10.89 -1.82
N VAL A 132 1.48 -11.93 -2.60
CA VAL A 132 1.52 -13.33 -2.12
C VAL A 132 2.64 -13.50 -1.08
N ARG A 133 3.85 -13.00 -1.39
CA ARG A 133 4.97 -13.04 -0.44
C ARG A 133 4.68 -12.25 0.84
N LEU A 134 4.00 -11.11 0.70
CA LEU A 134 3.57 -10.31 1.85
C LEU A 134 2.61 -11.09 2.76
N ALA A 135 1.74 -11.92 2.19
CA ALA A 135 0.83 -12.78 2.96
C ALA A 135 1.55 -13.93 3.69
N GLN A 136 2.79 -14.26 3.32
CA GLN A 136 3.60 -15.27 4.01
C GLN A 136 4.35 -14.71 5.23
N ILE A 137 4.48 -13.39 5.33
CA ILE A 137 5.14 -12.72 6.47
C ILE A 137 4.15 -11.94 7.35
N HIS A 138 2.93 -11.73 6.86
CA HIS A 138 1.82 -11.18 7.63
C HIS A 138 0.74 -12.23 7.88
N ALA A 139 0.00 -12.09 8.97
CA ALA A 139 -1.09 -13.01 9.35
C ALA A 139 -2.36 -12.84 8.46
N ALA A 140 -2.19 -12.71 7.14
CA ALA A 140 -3.28 -12.45 6.19
C ALA A 140 -4.35 -13.55 6.23
N GLY A 141 -3.93 -14.81 6.32
CA GLY A 141 -4.81 -15.96 6.43
C GLY A 141 -5.71 -15.89 7.67
N ASP A 142 -5.14 -15.55 8.82
CA ASP A 142 -5.88 -15.44 10.08
C ASP A 142 -6.78 -14.21 10.11
N VAL A 143 -6.27 -13.05 9.65
CA VAL A 143 -7.01 -11.78 9.65
C VAL A 143 -8.23 -11.84 8.72
N LEU A 144 -8.10 -12.49 7.56
CA LEU A 144 -9.17 -12.59 6.57
C LEU A 144 -9.97 -13.90 6.67
N ASP A 145 -9.69 -14.76 7.66
CA ASP A 145 -10.27 -16.11 7.77
C ASP A 145 -10.15 -16.91 6.45
N MET A 146 -8.99 -16.83 5.80
CA MET A 146 -8.68 -17.57 4.59
C MET A 146 -8.04 -18.91 4.93
N LYS A 147 -8.89 -19.95 5.04
CA LYS A 147 -8.46 -21.33 5.29
C LYS A 147 -7.75 -21.97 4.09
N ARG A 148 -8.11 -21.51 2.89
CA ARG A 148 -7.50 -21.93 1.63
C ARG A 148 -6.36 -20.98 1.30
N GLY A 149 -5.17 -21.52 1.02
CA GLY A 149 -4.04 -20.74 0.50
C GLY A 149 -4.30 -20.23 -0.92
N PHE A 150 -3.52 -19.25 -1.35
CA PHE A 150 -3.60 -18.67 -2.69
C PHE A 150 -2.21 -18.36 -3.25
N ASP A 151 -2.12 -18.26 -4.56
CA ASP A 151 -0.93 -17.87 -5.30
C ASP A 151 -1.17 -16.61 -6.15
N GLU A 152 -0.17 -16.22 -6.93
CA GLU A 152 -0.26 -15.04 -7.78
C GLU A 152 -1.31 -15.21 -8.89
N ASN A 153 -1.53 -16.43 -9.39
CA ASN A 153 -2.53 -16.70 -10.42
C ASN A 153 -3.93 -16.42 -9.89
N ASN A 154 -4.22 -16.84 -8.64
CA ASN A 154 -5.47 -16.50 -7.98
C ASN A 154 -5.67 -14.97 -7.89
N LEU A 155 -4.62 -14.20 -7.59
CA LEU A 155 -4.73 -12.74 -7.57
C LEU A 155 -4.92 -12.13 -8.97
N TYR A 156 -4.32 -12.70 -10.01
CA TYR A 156 -4.53 -12.26 -11.40
C TYR A 156 -5.95 -12.58 -11.88
N ASP A 157 -6.46 -13.78 -11.60
CA ASP A 157 -7.83 -14.18 -11.92
C ASP A 157 -8.85 -13.30 -11.19
N ASN A 158 -8.57 -12.98 -9.93
CA ASN A 158 -9.40 -12.08 -9.12
C ASN A 158 -9.49 -10.65 -9.70
N LEU A 159 -8.53 -10.18 -10.52
CA LEU A 159 -8.68 -8.90 -11.24
C LEU A 159 -9.80 -8.96 -12.28
N SER A 160 -10.00 -10.12 -12.92
CA SER A 160 -11.14 -10.33 -13.84
C SER A 160 -12.45 -10.33 -13.05
N TRP A 161 -12.49 -11.03 -11.92
CA TRP A 161 -13.64 -11.02 -11.01
C TRP A 161 -13.98 -9.60 -10.54
N LEU A 162 -12.97 -8.79 -10.17
CA LEU A 162 -13.15 -7.38 -9.79
C LEU A 162 -13.75 -6.56 -10.94
N SER A 163 -13.28 -6.77 -12.17
CA SER A 163 -13.81 -6.08 -13.34
C SER A 163 -15.28 -6.45 -13.62
N GLU A 164 -15.63 -7.73 -13.47
CA GLU A 164 -17.00 -8.23 -13.67
C GLU A 164 -17.96 -7.75 -12.57
N ASN A 165 -17.47 -7.61 -11.34
CA ASN A 165 -18.28 -7.23 -10.18
C ASN A 165 -18.22 -5.72 -9.86
N GLN A 166 -17.46 -4.92 -10.62
CA GLN A 166 -17.20 -3.50 -10.32
C GLN A 166 -18.48 -2.71 -10.02
N ALA A 167 -19.48 -2.76 -10.91
CA ALA A 167 -20.71 -2.00 -10.73
C ALA A 167 -21.50 -2.42 -9.48
N LYS A 168 -21.43 -3.70 -9.09
CA LYS A 168 -22.06 -4.22 -7.86
C LYS A 168 -21.32 -3.73 -6.63
N ILE A 169 -19.98 -3.77 -6.64
CA ILE A 169 -19.13 -3.29 -5.55
C ILE A 169 -19.32 -1.78 -5.34
N GLU A 170 -19.29 -0.98 -6.41
CA GLU A 170 -19.52 0.47 -6.36
C GLU A 170 -20.89 0.82 -5.79
N ARG A 171 -21.97 0.16 -6.24
CA ARG A 171 -23.31 0.38 -5.67
C ARG A 171 -23.35 0.06 -4.18
N LYS A 172 -22.77 -1.08 -3.78
CA LYS A 172 -22.78 -1.50 -2.38
C LYS A 172 -21.97 -0.55 -1.50
N LEU A 173 -20.80 -0.11 -1.95
CA LEU A 173 -20.01 0.92 -1.24
C LEU A 173 -20.80 2.23 -1.11
N PHE A 174 -21.44 2.67 -2.19
CA PHE A 174 -22.25 3.88 -2.20
C PHE A 174 -23.43 3.79 -1.21
N GLU A 175 -24.16 2.67 -1.22
CA GLU A 175 -25.27 2.40 -0.30
C GLU A 175 -24.79 2.36 1.16
N LEU A 176 -23.65 1.73 1.46
CA LEU A 176 -23.10 1.67 2.81
C LEU A 176 -22.69 3.03 3.35
N ARG A 177 -22.12 3.90 2.50
CA ARG A 177 -21.62 5.23 2.91
C ARG A 177 -22.72 6.29 2.97
N ARG A 178 -23.70 6.20 2.06
CA ARG A 178 -24.72 7.24 1.89
C ARG A 178 -26.09 6.84 2.41
N GLY A 179 -26.41 5.55 2.41
CA GLY A 179 -27.72 5.04 2.82
C GLY A 179 -28.85 5.76 2.06
N GLY A 180 -29.80 6.32 2.80
CA GLY A 180 -30.89 7.14 2.24
C GLY A 180 -30.49 8.58 1.88
N ASN A 181 -29.35 9.08 2.37
CA ASN A 181 -28.91 10.47 2.16
C ASN A 181 -28.06 10.57 0.90
N LYS A 182 -28.72 10.62 -0.26
CA LYS A 182 -28.04 10.71 -1.55
C LYS A 182 -27.32 12.06 -1.71
N PRO A 183 -26.05 12.05 -2.18
CA PRO A 183 -25.32 13.27 -2.50
C PRO A 183 -26.05 14.14 -3.51
N LYS A 184 -25.90 15.46 -3.34
CA LYS A 184 -26.41 16.46 -4.29
C LYS A 184 -25.31 17.09 -5.11
N LEU A 185 -24.05 16.82 -4.79
CA LEU A 185 -22.91 17.31 -5.54
C LEU A 185 -21.94 16.17 -5.82
N PHE A 186 -21.47 16.11 -7.07
CA PHE A 186 -20.44 15.17 -7.50
C PHE A 186 -19.28 15.91 -8.16
N LEU A 187 -18.07 15.47 -7.86
CA LEU A 187 -16.82 15.95 -8.43
C LEU A 187 -16.34 14.94 -9.47
N TYR A 188 -16.04 15.39 -10.68
CA TYR A 188 -15.53 14.53 -11.72
C TYR A 188 -14.27 15.10 -12.36
N ASP A 189 -13.24 14.26 -12.40
CA ASP A 189 -11.98 14.56 -13.07
C ASP A 189 -11.47 13.34 -13.85
N VAL A 190 -10.64 13.62 -14.86
CA VAL A 190 -10.01 12.60 -15.70
C VAL A 190 -8.51 12.77 -15.71
N THR A 191 -7.80 11.67 -15.51
CA THR A 191 -6.37 11.57 -15.72
C THR A 191 -6.06 10.65 -16.89
N SER A 192 -4.82 10.60 -17.33
CA SER A 192 -4.35 9.62 -18.32
C SER A 192 -3.03 9.02 -17.87
N SER A 193 -2.75 7.80 -18.30
CA SER A 193 -1.46 7.17 -18.08
C SER A 193 -0.96 6.50 -19.35
N TYR A 194 0.35 6.55 -19.57
CA TYR A 194 0.99 5.88 -20.69
C TYR A 194 1.20 4.38 -20.43
N LEU A 195 1.22 3.60 -21.51
CA LEU A 195 1.54 2.18 -21.50
C LEU A 195 2.83 1.91 -22.26
N GLU A 196 3.66 1.02 -21.69
CA GLU A 196 4.86 0.48 -22.35
C GLU A 196 4.52 -0.71 -23.28
N GLY A 197 3.50 -1.48 -22.93
CA GLY A 197 3.03 -2.64 -23.72
C GLY A 197 2.19 -2.23 -24.94
N LYS A 198 2.11 -3.14 -25.92
CA LYS A 198 1.32 -2.94 -27.14
C LYS A 198 -0.09 -3.56 -27.08
N SER A 199 -0.27 -4.54 -26.20
CA SER A 199 -1.48 -5.36 -26.07
C SER A 199 -2.31 -4.98 -24.85
N ASN A 200 -3.05 -3.87 -24.97
CA ASN A 200 -4.02 -3.45 -23.95
C ASN A 200 -5.33 -3.06 -24.64
N HIS A 201 -6.46 -3.52 -24.10
CA HIS A 201 -7.79 -3.30 -24.66
C HIS A 201 -8.15 -1.81 -24.84
N PHE A 202 -7.72 -0.96 -23.90
CA PHE A 202 -7.97 0.49 -23.90
C PHE A 202 -6.79 1.30 -24.47
N GLY A 203 -5.63 0.67 -24.69
CA GLY A 203 -4.41 1.35 -25.07
C GLY A 203 -4.45 1.91 -26.48
N GLU A 204 -4.54 3.24 -26.61
CA GLU A 204 -4.60 3.94 -27.89
C GLU A 204 -3.78 5.24 -27.90
N TYR A 205 -3.34 5.73 -29.07
CA TYR A 205 -2.61 6.99 -29.13
C TYR A 205 -3.53 8.19 -28.90
N GLY A 206 -3.24 8.97 -27.86
CA GLY A 206 -4.04 10.13 -27.49
C GLY A 206 -3.24 11.22 -26.77
N TYR A 207 -3.97 12.11 -26.09
CA TYR A 207 -3.36 13.24 -25.38
C TYR A 207 -2.46 12.73 -24.25
N ASN A 208 -1.25 13.27 -24.20
CA ASN A 208 -0.19 12.76 -23.35
C ASN A 208 0.06 13.71 -22.18
N ARG A 209 -0.63 13.46 -21.07
CA ARG A 209 -0.46 14.27 -19.84
C ARG A 209 0.92 14.06 -19.20
N ASP A 210 1.56 12.91 -19.43
CA ASP A 210 2.87 12.55 -18.85
C ASP A 210 4.10 13.03 -19.67
N GLY A 211 3.87 13.61 -20.86
CA GLY A 211 4.93 14.04 -21.78
C GLY A 211 5.73 12.91 -22.46
N LYS A 212 5.33 11.64 -22.30
CA LYS A 212 6.05 10.45 -22.81
C LYS A 212 5.74 10.14 -24.27
N LYS A 213 6.49 10.75 -25.19
CA LYS A 213 6.26 10.64 -26.63
C LYS A 213 6.16 9.18 -27.11
N ARG A 214 5.29 8.95 -28.12
CA ARG A 214 5.13 7.67 -28.84
C ARG A 214 4.69 6.50 -27.97
N LYS A 215 3.92 6.76 -26.91
CA LYS A 215 3.31 5.73 -26.07
C LYS A 215 1.80 5.75 -26.20
N LYS A 216 1.18 4.57 -26.21
CA LYS A 216 -0.26 4.42 -26.07
C LYS A 216 -0.68 4.96 -24.70
N GLN A 217 -1.87 5.52 -24.64
CA GLN A 217 -2.47 6.08 -23.44
C GLN A 217 -3.69 5.25 -23.02
N ILE A 218 -4.07 5.38 -21.76
CA ILE A 218 -5.41 5.09 -21.25
C ILE A 218 -5.91 6.34 -20.54
N VAL A 219 -7.22 6.55 -20.56
CA VAL A 219 -7.87 7.64 -19.81
C VAL A 219 -8.61 7.02 -18.63
N ILE A 220 -8.52 7.64 -17.46
CA ILE A 220 -9.13 7.14 -16.23
C ILE A 220 -9.97 8.27 -15.64
N GLY A 221 -11.27 8.06 -15.54
CA GLY A 221 -12.20 8.95 -14.85
C GLY A 221 -12.45 8.50 -13.43
N MET A 222 -12.54 9.46 -12.51
CA MET A 222 -12.92 9.21 -11.12
C MET A 222 -14.05 10.16 -10.72
N LEU A 223 -15.17 9.57 -10.33
CA LEU A 223 -16.32 10.26 -9.79
C LEU A 223 -16.25 10.20 -8.26
N CYS A 224 -16.29 11.36 -7.62
CA CYS A 224 -16.41 11.50 -6.17
C CYS A 224 -17.70 12.24 -5.81
N ASP A 225 -18.14 12.10 -4.57
CA ASP A 225 -19.24 12.91 -4.02
C ASP A 225 -18.73 14.21 -3.37
N GLU A 226 -19.64 14.93 -2.71
CA GLU A 226 -19.41 16.21 -2.05
C GLU A 226 -18.37 16.21 -0.93
N PHE A 227 -18.06 15.04 -0.35
CA PHE A 227 -17.01 14.89 0.66
C PHE A 227 -15.65 14.52 0.04
N GLY A 228 -15.61 14.34 -1.29
CA GLY A 228 -14.44 13.84 -2.01
C GLY A 228 -14.26 12.33 -1.92
N GLU A 229 -15.26 11.57 -1.43
CA GLU A 229 -15.15 10.11 -1.35
C GLU A 229 -15.33 9.48 -2.74
N PRO A 230 -14.50 8.50 -3.13
CA PRO A 230 -14.63 7.85 -4.43
C PRO A 230 -15.92 7.04 -4.54
N VAL A 231 -16.71 7.34 -5.57
CA VAL A 231 -18.00 6.70 -5.88
C VAL A 231 -17.86 5.69 -7.03
N SER A 232 -17.18 6.07 -8.11
CA SER A 232 -16.93 5.16 -9.24
C SER A 232 -15.64 5.50 -9.96
N THR A 233 -15.03 4.51 -10.60
CA THR A 233 -13.92 4.72 -11.53
C THR A 233 -14.25 4.13 -12.90
N GLU A 234 -13.63 4.66 -13.95
CA GLU A 234 -13.83 4.13 -15.31
C GLU A 234 -12.60 4.33 -16.17
N VAL A 235 -12.23 3.28 -16.89
CA VAL A 235 -11.13 3.32 -17.84
C VAL A 235 -11.68 3.44 -19.26
N PHE A 236 -11.22 4.45 -19.98
CA PHE A 236 -11.57 4.72 -21.36
C PHE A 236 -10.36 4.52 -22.28
N ARG A 237 -10.63 4.41 -23.58
CA ARG A 237 -9.58 4.35 -24.60
C ARG A 237 -8.69 5.60 -24.54
N GLY A 238 -7.40 5.44 -24.77
CA GLY A 238 -6.42 6.53 -24.67
C GLY A 238 -6.69 7.78 -25.51
N ASN A 239 -7.44 7.64 -26.60
CA ASN A 239 -7.83 8.72 -27.50
C ASN A 239 -9.22 9.33 -27.18
N THR A 240 -9.84 8.93 -26.08
CA THR A 240 -11.13 9.47 -25.65
C THR A 240 -10.95 10.92 -25.21
N GLN A 241 -11.73 11.83 -25.78
CA GLN A 241 -11.72 13.23 -25.39
C GLN A 241 -12.52 13.43 -24.09
N ASP A 242 -12.06 14.32 -23.22
CA ASP A 242 -12.67 14.58 -21.91
C ASP A 242 -14.20 14.79 -21.97
N PRO A 243 -14.80 15.57 -22.90
CA PRO A 243 -16.26 15.73 -22.96
C PRO A 243 -17.04 14.43 -23.14
N LYS A 244 -16.49 13.45 -23.87
CA LYS A 244 -17.15 12.16 -24.09
C LYS A 244 -17.21 11.31 -22.83
N THR A 245 -16.34 11.59 -21.86
CA THR A 245 -16.31 10.86 -20.58
C THR A 245 -17.42 11.36 -19.64
N PHE A 246 -17.84 12.61 -19.76
CA PHE A 246 -18.83 13.24 -18.87
C PHE A 246 -20.20 12.57 -18.92
N GLU A 247 -20.72 12.32 -20.12
CA GLU A 247 -22.07 11.74 -20.32
C GLU A 247 -22.24 10.39 -19.62
N SER A 248 -21.19 9.56 -19.63
CA SER A 248 -21.19 8.27 -18.94
C SER A 248 -21.34 8.42 -17.42
N GLN A 249 -20.78 9.47 -16.83
CA GLN A 249 -20.89 9.72 -15.39
C GLN A 249 -22.26 10.26 -15.01
N VAL A 250 -22.82 11.17 -15.82
CA VAL A 250 -24.20 11.67 -15.64
C VAL A 250 -25.17 10.49 -15.60
N LYS A 251 -25.06 9.56 -16.55
CA LYS A 251 -25.88 8.33 -16.59
C LYS A 251 -25.67 7.46 -15.36
N LYS A 252 -24.43 7.26 -14.90
CA LYS A 252 -24.18 6.49 -13.66
C LYS A 252 -24.84 7.14 -12.44
N VAL A 253 -24.70 8.45 -12.26
CA VAL A 253 -25.32 9.20 -11.15
C VAL A 253 -26.83 9.02 -11.15
N LEU A 254 -27.46 9.17 -12.31
CA LEU A 254 -28.91 9.05 -12.47
C LEU A 254 -29.40 7.60 -12.34
N GLU A 255 -28.84 6.67 -13.11
CA GLU A 255 -29.37 5.31 -13.29
C GLU A 255 -28.80 4.30 -12.29
N ARG A 256 -27.48 4.32 -12.05
CA ARG A 256 -26.80 3.35 -11.18
C ARG A 256 -26.93 3.70 -9.71
N PHE A 257 -26.77 4.98 -9.38
CA PHE A 257 -26.83 5.48 -8.00
C PHE A 257 -28.20 6.11 -7.65
N GLY A 258 -29.05 6.34 -8.65
CA GLY A 258 -30.42 6.81 -8.45
C GLY A 258 -30.50 8.22 -7.86
N CYS A 259 -29.51 9.06 -8.11
CA CYS A 259 -29.47 10.44 -7.60
C CYS A 259 -30.24 11.36 -8.55
N LYS A 260 -30.99 12.30 -7.99
CA LYS A 260 -31.77 13.33 -8.68
C LYS A 260 -31.44 14.68 -8.05
N ASP A 261 -31.69 15.77 -8.76
CA ASP A 261 -31.42 17.12 -8.27
C ASP A 261 -29.94 17.31 -7.89
N VAL A 262 -29.05 17.01 -8.85
CA VAL A 262 -27.60 16.87 -8.64
C VAL A 262 -26.83 17.95 -9.38
N THR A 263 -25.83 18.54 -8.74
CA THR A 263 -24.82 19.39 -9.36
C THR A 263 -23.54 18.62 -9.65
N ILE A 264 -23.09 18.58 -10.90
CA ILE A 264 -21.80 17.96 -11.27
C ILE A 264 -20.75 19.04 -11.51
N VAL A 265 -19.61 18.90 -10.85
CA VAL A 265 -18.46 19.80 -10.98
C VAL A 265 -17.41 19.12 -11.86
N GLY A 266 -16.95 19.82 -12.89
CA GLY A 266 -15.91 19.32 -13.79
C GLY A 266 -15.20 20.44 -14.54
N ASP A 267 -14.02 20.13 -15.09
CA ASP A 267 -13.24 21.12 -15.83
C ASP A 267 -13.95 21.56 -17.12
N ARG A 268 -13.64 22.78 -17.56
CA ARG A 268 -14.16 23.40 -18.79
C ARG A 268 -13.81 22.62 -20.05
N GLY A 269 -12.71 21.85 -20.01
CA GLY A 269 -12.31 20.97 -21.10
C GLY A 269 -13.34 19.87 -21.35
N MET A 270 -14.11 19.52 -20.32
CA MET A 270 -15.05 18.42 -20.26
C MET A 270 -16.51 18.89 -20.38
N ILE A 271 -16.90 19.90 -19.59
CA ILE A 271 -18.28 20.43 -19.58
C ILE A 271 -18.38 21.60 -20.58
N LYS A 272 -18.74 21.28 -21.83
CA LYS A 272 -18.99 22.28 -22.88
C LYS A 272 -20.49 22.45 -23.11
N THR A 273 -20.86 23.40 -23.98
CA THR A 273 -22.26 23.71 -24.32
C THR A 273 -23.08 22.47 -24.66
N VAL A 274 -22.56 21.56 -25.49
CA VAL A 274 -23.25 20.31 -25.87
C VAL A 274 -23.51 19.41 -24.66
N GLN A 275 -22.57 19.33 -23.73
CA GLN A 275 -22.72 18.53 -22.50
C GLN A 275 -23.69 19.18 -21.50
N ILE A 276 -23.77 20.51 -21.50
CA ILE A 276 -24.71 21.27 -20.67
C ILE A 276 -26.13 21.07 -21.19
N GLU A 277 -26.33 21.19 -22.50
CA GLU A 277 -27.63 21.02 -23.16
C GLU A 277 -28.15 19.57 -23.09
N SER A 278 -27.26 18.59 -22.88
CA SER A 278 -27.64 17.18 -22.74
C SER A 278 -27.88 16.72 -21.29
N LEU A 279 -27.78 17.64 -20.31
CA LEU A 279 -28.07 17.31 -18.92
C LEU A 279 -29.55 16.93 -18.73
N PRO A 280 -29.84 15.86 -17.97
CA PRO A 280 -31.21 15.54 -17.57
C PRO A 280 -31.85 16.64 -16.73
N GLU A 281 -33.18 16.66 -16.67
CA GLU A 281 -33.91 17.53 -15.75
C GLU A 281 -33.46 17.30 -14.29
N GLY A 282 -33.30 18.40 -13.55
CA GLY A 282 -32.75 18.40 -12.19
C GLY A 282 -31.22 18.26 -12.12
N PHE A 283 -30.51 18.15 -13.24
CA PHE A 283 -29.05 18.18 -13.24
C PHE A 283 -28.53 19.59 -13.48
N HIS A 284 -27.56 19.98 -12.66
CA HIS A 284 -26.88 21.26 -12.71
C HIS A 284 -25.38 21.04 -12.90
N TYR A 285 -24.65 22.10 -13.24
CA TYR A 285 -23.21 22.03 -13.47
C TYR A 285 -22.46 23.17 -12.80
N ILE A 286 -21.21 22.90 -12.46
CA ILE A 286 -20.21 23.93 -12.14
C ILE A 286 -19.00 23.65 -13.02
N THR A 287 -18.62 24.65 -13.83
CA THR A 287 -17.43 24.59 -14.66
C THR A 287 -16.82 25.97 -14.85
N ALA A 288 -15.56 26.01 -15.28
CA ALA A 288 -14.90 27.27 -15.59
C ALA A 288 -15.27 27.74 -17.00
N ILE A 289 -15.33 29.05 -17.21
CA ILE A 289 -15.49 29.63 -18.55
C ILE A 289 -14.14 29.88 -19.23
N THR A 290 -14.17 30.00 -20.54
CA THR A 290 -12.99 30.28 -21.37
C THR A 290 -12.67 31.77 -21.41
N LYS A 291 -11.43 32.14 -21.77
CA LYS A 291 -11.05 33.55 -21.93
C LYS A 291 -11.95 34.30 -22.94
N PRO A 292 -12.25 33.74 -24.13
CA PRO A 292 -13.18 34.40 -25.05
C PRO A 292 -14.58 34.62 -24.48
N GLN A 293 -15.09 33.69 -23.66
CA GLN A 293 -16.38 33.87 -22.97
C GLN A 293 -16.31 34.99 -21.94
N ILE A 294 -15.21 35.07 -21.16
CA ILE A 294 -14.99 36.17 -20.21
C ILE A 294 -14.95 37.52 -20.96
N GLU A 295 -14.19 37.61 -22.05
CA GLU A 295 -14.09 38.82 -22.88
C GLU A 295 -15.46 39.22 -23.46
N SER A 296 -16.25 38.25 -23.94
CA SER A 296 -17.60 38.50 -24.42
C SER A 296 -18.51 39.08 -23.32
N LEU A 297 -18.47 38.53 -22.10
CA LEU A 297 -19.25 39.04 -20.96
C LEU A 297 -18.81 40.44 -20.54
N ILE A 298 -17.52 40.75 -20.62
CA ILE A 298 -16.99 42.10 -20.37
C ILE A 298 -17.50 43.08 -21.43
N ASN A 299 -17.42 42.71 -22.71
CA ASN A 299 -17.86 43.56 -23.82
C ASN A 299 -19.37 43.83 -23.80
N LYS A 300 -20.16 42.88 -23.28
CA LYS A 300 -21.61 43.06 -23.05
C LYS A 300 -21.93 43.88 -21.80
N GLY A 301 -20.94 44.23 -20.97
CA GLY A 301 -21.12 44.95 -19.71
C GLY A 301 -21.68 44.10 -18.56
N ILE A 302 -21.84 42.79 -18.77
CA ILE A 302 -22.36 41.84 -17.77
C ILE A 302 -21.29 41.59 -16.69
N LEU A 303 -20.04 41.44 -17.10
CA LEU A 303 -18.91 41.22 -16.20
C LEU A 303 -18.04 42.48 -16.16
N GLN A 304 -17.74 42.99 -14.96
CA GLN A 304 -16.84 44.12 -14.78
C GLN A 304 -15.51 43.64 -14.17
N LEU A 305 -14.37 44.12 -14.70
CA LEU A 305 -13.04 43.71 -14.21
C LEU A 305 -12.83 44.00 -12.72
N GLY A 306 -13.49 45.06 -12.20
CA GLY A 306 -13.47 45.40 -10.79
C GLY A 306 -14.08 44.33 -9.87
N LEU A 307 -14.86 43.38 -10.40
CA LEU A 307 -15.48 42.32 -9.61
C LEU A 307 -14.51 41.18 -9.26
N PHE A 308 -13.32 41.14 -9.87
CA PHE A 308 -12.25 40.20 -9.52
C PHE A 308 -11.49 40.69 -8.29
N GLU A 309 -12.15 40.68 -7.14
CA GLU A 309 -11.56 41.03 -5.85
C GLU A 309 -11.21 39.78 -5.02
N GLU A 310 -10.63 39.98 -3.83
CA GLU A 310 -10.31 38.89 -2.90
C GLU A 310 -11.56 38.18 -2.36
N LYS A 311 -12.66 38.94 -2.22
CA LYS A 311 -13.97 38.44 -1.82
C LYS A 311 -14.68 37.77 -3.00
N LEU A 312 -15.50 36.79 -2.69
CA LEU A 312 -16.32 36.11 -3.68
C LEU A 312 -17.42 37.05 -4.16
N CYS A 313 -17.55 37.18 -5.48
CA CYS A 313 -18.60 37.96 -6.14
C CYS A 313 -19.48 37.04 -6.97
N GLU A 314 -20.77 37.38 -7.08
CA GLU A 314 -21.75 36.64 -7.86
C GLU A 314 -22.44 37.58 -8.86
N ILE A 315 -22.59 37.12 -10.10
CA ILE A 315 -23.37 37.78 -11.15
C ILE A 315 -24.30 36.76 -11.76
N LYS A 316 -25.51 37.18 -12.12
CA LYS A 316 -26.48 36.36 -12.83
C LYS A 316 -26.74 36.96 -14.21
N ASP A 317 -26.72 36.11 -15.23
CA ASP A 317 -27.08 36.42 -16.63
C ASP A 317 -28.06 35.33 -17.09
N ASP A 318 -29.31 35.69 -17.30
CA ASP A 318 -30.42 34.76 -17.53
C ASP A 318 -30.47 33.61 -16.49
N GLU A 319 -30.32 32.36 -16.94
CA GLU A 319 -30.31 31.17 -16.08
C GLU A 319 -28.92 30.81 -15.56
N VAL A 320 -27.87 31.49 -16.06
CA VAL A 320 -26.48 31.19 -15.72
C VAL A 320 -26.00 32.10 -14.58
N ARG A 321 -25.38 31.47 -13.59
CA ARG A 321 -24.74 32.15 -12.47
C ARG A 321 -23.23 32.09 -12.60
N TYR A 322 -22.58 33.25 -12.59
CA TYR A 322 -21.12 33.40 -12.58
C TYR A 322 -20.64 33.71 -11.17
N ILE A 323 -19.63 32.95 -10.73
CA ILE A 323 -18.97 33.15 -9.44
C ILE A 323 -17.52 33.57 -9.72
N LEU A 324 -17.12 34.71 -9.17
CA LEU A 324 -15.87 35.39 -9.49
C LEU A 324 -15.06 35.60 -8.21
N ARG A 325 -13.76 35.35 -8.30
CA ARG A 325 -12.80 35.67 -7.24
C ARG A 325 -11.41 35.78 -7.84
N ARG A 326 -10.63 36.74 -7.35
CA ARG A 326 -9.19 36.79 -7.61
C ARG A 326 -8.48 35.74 -6.75
N ASN A 327 -7.90 34.73 -7.39
CA ASN A 327 -7.05 33.76 -6.70
C ASN A 327 -5.65 34.38 -6.49
N PRO A 328 -5.22 34.65 -5.23
CA PRO A 328 -3.94 35.30 -4.96
C PRO A 328 -2.74 34.44 -5.37
N VAL A 329 -2.82 33.12 -5.17
CA VAL A 329 -1.77 32.16 -5.56
C VAL A 329 -1.60 32.19 -7.08
N ARG A 330 -2.71 32.12 -7.82
CA ARG A 330 -2.67 32.16 -9.29
C ARG A 330 -2.14 33.50 -9.81
N ALA A 331 -2.46 34.61 -9.14
CA ALA A 331 -1.94 35.92 -9.49
C ALA A 331 -0.40 35.98 -9.30
N GLU A 332 0.12 35.40 -8.22
CA GLU A 332 1.55 35.30 -7.97
C GLU A 332 2.26 34.41 -9.01
N GLU A 333 1.69 33.23 -9.33
CA GLU A 333 2.20 32.34 -10.38
C GLU A 333 2.30 33.04 -11.74
N MET A 334 1.25 33.79 -12.11
CA MET A 334 1.26 34.56 -13.35
C MET A 334 2.31 35.68 -13.31
N SER A 335 2.51 36.32 -12.17
CA SER A 335 3.56 37.34 -11.98
C SER A 335 4.95 36.72 -12.20
N LYS A 336 5.26 35.60 -11.53
CA LYS A 336 6.52 34.86 -11.68
C LYS A 336 6.75 34.41 -13.14
N THR A 337 5.71 33.88 -13.78
CA THR A 337 5.76 33.45 -15.18
C THR A 337 6.07 34.61 -16.12
N ARG A 338 5.47 35.79 -15.89
CA ARG A 338 5.72 37.00 -16.69
C ARG A 338 7.16 37.46 -16.55
N VAL A 339 7.69 37.52 -15.33
CA VAL A 339 9.09 37.87 -15.05
C VAL A 339 10.05 36.91 -15.73
N SER A 340 9.82 35.60 -15.60
CA SER A 340 10.66 34.57 -16.24
C SER A 340 10.67 34.68 -17.78
N LYS A 341 9.52 34.97 -18.39
CA LYS A 341 9.42 35.19 -19.84
C LYS A 341 10.17 36.45 -20.30
N LEU A 342 10.05 37.55 -19.55
CA LEU A 342 10.79 38.80 -19.84
C LEU A 342 12.30 38.56 -19.78
N GLN A 343 12.79 37.93 -18.72
CA GLN A 343 14.21 37.57 -18.59
C GLN A 343 14.68 36.66 -19.73
N SER A 344 13.83 35.73 -20.18
CA SER A 344 14.17 34.84 -21.31
C SER A 344 14.29 35.62 -22.63
N ILE A 345 13.40 36.59 -22.86
CA ILE A 345 13.43 37.47 -24.04
C ILE A 345 14.64 38.41 -23.98
N GLU A 346 14.93 39.01 -22.82
CA GLU A 346 16.11 39.87 -22.63
C GLU A 346 17.40 39.11 -22.91
N LYS A 347 17.54 37.90 -22.37
CA LYS A 347 18.70 37.04 -22.62
C LYS A 347 18.82 36.66 -24.09
N TYR A 348 17.71 36.36 -24.76
CA TYR A 348 17.70 36.05 -26.20
C TYR A 348 18.11 37.28 -27.03
N SER A 349 17.60 38.46 -26.70
CA SER A 349 17.96 39.72 -27.35
C SER A 349 19.44 40.04 -27.17
N GLN A 350 19.99 39.91 -25.97
CA GLN A 350 21.42 40.12 -25.71
C GLN A 350 22.29 39.11 -26.48
N THR A 351 21.88 37.85 -26.55
CA THR A 351 22.63 36.80 -27.27
C THR A 351 22.62 37.03 -28.80
N ASN A 352 21.50 37.49 -29.36
CA ASN A 352 21.41 37.80 -30.80
C ASN A 352 22.01 39.15 -31.18
N MET A 353 21.98 40.14 -30.29
CA MET A 353 22.66 41.42 -30.50
C MET A 353 24.18 41.24 -30.55
N ILE A 354 24.72 40.25 -29.80
CA ILE A 354 26.11 39.82 -29.95
C ILE A 354 26.36 39.15 -31.31
N LEU A 355 25.42 38.39 -31.87
CA LEU A 355 25.61 37.74 -33.18
C LEU A 355 25.52 38.72 -34.37
N GLU A 356 24.76 39.81 -34.26
CA GLU A 356 24.73 40.87 -35.29
C GLU A 356 25.96 41.77 -35.29
N ILE A 357 26.68 41.89 -34.16
CA ILE A 357 27.96 42.62 -34.09
C ILE A 357 29.11 41.83 -34.72
N TRP A 358 28.92 40.52 -34.96
CA TRP A 358 29.92 39.62 -35.56
C TRP A 358 29.58 39.18 -37.01
N ARG A 359 28.64 39.85 -37.67
CA ARG A 359 28.43 39.81 -39.13
C ARG A 359 28.84 41.14 -39.73
#